data_AF-A0AAE1BCK7-F1
#
_entry.id   AF-A0AAE1BCK7-F1
#
_cell.length_a   1.000
_cell.length_b   1.000
_cell.length_c   1.000
_cell.angle_alpha   90.00
_cell.angle_beta   90.00
_cell.angle_gamma   90.00
#
_symmetry.space_group_name_H-M   'P 1'
#
loop_
_entity.id
_entity.type
_entity.pdbx_description
1 polymer ?
#
loop_
_entity_poly.entity_id
_entity_poly.type
_entity_poly.pdbx_seq_one_letter_code
_entity_poly.pdbx_strand_id
1 'polypeptide(L)'
;MVCQGITVFSIGVGDGPDQAELRAIASDPDFTHVFSVNNFNSLSQIKASLQKRACEAKPAFRCGGKADIMFLLEISDSVGPQNLGLASQFVPDVAKDFFVGADNVQIGLATFSSGFSQVFTLGQNNQRLSLEDALDHVTFTGGLDTNTGEAIKNMREQSFTTSA
;
A
#
# COMPACT_ATOMS: atom_id res chain seq x y z
N MET A 1 -12.28 -12.95 7.87
CA MET A 1 -12.99 -11.98 7.01
C MET A 1 -12.60 -12.30 5.57
N VAL A 2 -13.40 -13.10 4.83
CA VAL A 2 -13.05 -13.55 3.47
C VAL A 2 -14.29 -13.40 2.60
N CYS A 3 -14.36 -12.41 1.70
CA CYS A 3 -15.41 -12.30 0.66
C CYS A 3 -15.16 -11.24 -0.46
N GLN A 4 -13.93 -10.84 -0.80
CA GLN A 4 -13.70 -9.94 -1.95
C GLN A 4 -12.50 -10.28 -2.86
N GLY A 5 -11.80 -11.40 -2.66
CA GLY A 5 -10.64 -11.75 -3.51
C GLY A 5 -9.48 -10.73 -3.43
N ILE A 6 -9.47 -9.89 -2.39
CA ILE A 6 -8.38 -8.95 -2.09
C ILE A 6 -7.30 -9.72 -1.31
N THR A 7 -6.06 -9.61 -1.75
CA THR A 7 -4.89 -10.08 -0.99
C THR A 7 -4.27 -8.89 -0.28
N VAL A 8 -4.14 -9.00 1.04
CA VAL A 8 -3.59 -7.95 1.91
C VAL A 8 -2.18 -8.31 2.33
N PHE A 9 -1.27 -7.38 2.12
CA PHE A 9 0.12 -7.44 2.57
C PHE A 9 0.34 -6.41 3.68
N SER A 10 1.02 -6.80 4.75
CA SER A 10 1.33 -5.92 5.89
C SER A 10 2.84 -5.74 5.99
N ILE A 11 3.30 -4.50 6.17
CA ILE A 11 4.73 -4.18 6.29
C ILE A 11 4.95 -3.47 7.62
N GLY A 12 5.62 -4.14 8.56
CA GLY A 12 6.09 -3.53 9.80
C GLY A 12 7.45 -2.86 9.61
N VAL A 13 7.60 -1.63 10.11
CA VAL A 13 8.87 -0.89 10.06
C VAL A 13 9.36 -0.58 11.47
N GLY A 14 10.58 -1.03 11.79
CA GLY A 14 11.18 -0.93 13.12
C GLY A 14 10.61 -1.93 14.13
N ASP A 15 10.83 -1.65 15.41
CA ASP A 15 10.44 -2.53 16.53
C ASP A 15 9.07 -2.18 17.13
N GLY A 16 8.42 -1.13 16.61
CA GLY A 16 7.12 -0.66 17.11
C GLY A 16 5.91 -1.54 16.75
N PRO A 17 5.79 -2.07 15.51
CA PRO A 17 4.61 -2.83 15.10
C PRO A 17 4.45 -4.19 15.81
N ASP A 18 3.24 -4.49 16.27
CA ASP A 18 2.89 -5.81 16.82
C ASP A 18 2.76 -6.85 15.70
N GLN A 19 3.60 -7.88 15.74
CA GLN A 19 3.60 -8.96 14.75
C GLN A 19 2.27 -9.75 14.71
N ALA A 20 1.57 -9.89 15.84
CA ALA A 20 0.28 -10.55 15.87
C ALA A 20 -0.80 -9.71 15.17
N GLU A 21 -0.75 -8.38 15.31
CA GLU A 21 -1.65 -7.47 14.60
C GLU A 21 -1.38 -7.51 13.09
N LEU A 22 -0.12 -7.43 12.67
CA LEU A 22 0.24 -7.48 11.25
C LEU A 22 -0.23 -8.78 10.58
N ARG A 23 -0.12 -9.92 11.28
CA ARG A 23 -0.61 -11.23 10.82
C ARG A 23 -2.13 -11.31 10.79
N ALA A 24 -2.83 -10.69 11.75
CA ALA A 24 -4.28 -10.64 11.76
C ALA A 24 -4.86 -9.81 10.60
N ILE A 25 -4.09 -8.85 10.07
CA ILE A 25 -4.46 -8.02 8.91
C ILE A 25 -4.12 -8.71 7.59
N ALA A 26 -2.94 -9.32 7.50
CA ALA A 26 -2.44 -9.93 6.28
C ALA A 26 -3.31 -11.13 5.85
N SER A 27 -3.38 -11.38 4.54
CA SER A 27 -4.10 -12.57 4.03
C SER A 27 -3.32 -13.86 4.30
N ASP A 28 -4.02 -14.99 4.38
CA ASP A 28 -3.36 -16.30 4.46
C ASP A 28 -2.66 -16.67 3.14
N PRO A 29 -1.46 -17.29 3.16
CA PRO A 29 -0.66 -17.58 4.35
C PRO A 29 0.04 -16.32 4.86
N ASP A 30 -0.20 -15.96 6.13
CA ASP A 30 0.32 -14.75 6.78
C ASP A 30 1.86 -14.64 6.74
N PHE A 31 2.58 -15.74 6.90
CA PHE A 31 4.05 -15.80 6.81
C PHE A 31 4.60 -15.42 5.42
N THR A 32 3.76 -15.43 4.39
CA THR A 32 4.10 -14.93 3.06
C THR A 32 3.60 -13.51 2.80
N HIS A 33 2.71 -12.97 3.63
CA HIS A 33 2.11 -11.66 3.38
C HIS A 33 2.50 -10.59 4.42
N VAL A 34 3.20 -10.99 5.48
CA VAL A 34 3.83 -10.08 6.44
C VAL A 34 5.30 -9.88 6.11
N PHE A 35 5.71 -8.61 6.05
CA PHE A 35 7.09 -8.19 5.91
C PHE A 35 7.51 -7.36 7.12
N SER A 36 8.79 -7.39 7.46
CA SER A 36 9.36 -6.52 8.49
C SER A 36 10.72 -6.01 8.06
N VAL A 37 10.98 -4.73 8.33
CA VAL A 37 12.24 -4.07 8.04
C VAL A 37 12.67 -3.25 9.25
N ASN A 38 13.97 -3.07 9.48
CA ASN A 38 14.46 -2.39 10.68
C ASN A 38 14.16 -0.88 10.70
N ASN A 39 13.97 -0.27 9.53
CA ASN A 39 13.66 1.16 9.38
C ASN A 39 13.18 1.45 7.94
N PHE A 40 12.68 2.66 7.72
CA PHE A 40 12.13 3.07 6.41
C PHE A 40 13.17 3.03 5.27
N ASN A 41 14.46 3.26 5.55
CA ASN A 41 15.52 3.13 4.54
C ASN A 41 15.67 1.68 4.04
N SER A 42 15.23 0.70 4.82
CA SER A 42 15.33 -0.73 4.51
C SER A 42 14.13 -1.26 3.72
N LEU A 43 13.12 -0.43 3.39
CA LEU A 43 11.97 -0.82 2.56
C LEU A 43 12.40 -1.38 1.19
N SER A 44 13.48 -0.83 0.62
CA SER A 44 14.05 -1.30 -0.64
C SER A 44 14.47 -2.79 -0.62
N GLN A 45 14.77 -3.35 0.57
CA GLN A 45 15.21 -4.74 0.73
C GLN A 45 14.09 -5.75 0.51
N ILE A 46 12.84 -5.38 0.84
CA ILE A 46 11.68 -6.27 0.69
C ILE A 46 11.01 -6.15 -0.68
N LYS A 47 11.37 -5.12 -1.46
CA LYS A 47 10.76 -4.78 -2.75
C LYS A 47 10.57 -6.00 -3.66
N ALA A 48 11.65 -6.71 -3.97
CA ALA A 48 11.62 -7.86 -4.89
C ALA A 48 10.74 -9.01 -4.37
N SER A 49 10.77 -9.26 -3.06
CA SER A 49 9.96 -10.32 -2.44
C SER A 49 8.48 -9.94 -2.40
N LEU A 50 8.16 -8.70 -2.03
CA LEU A 50 6.80 -8.17 -2.04
C LEU A 50 6.19 -8.25 -3.43
N GLN A 51 6.92 -7.82 -4.44
CA GLN A 51 6.48 -7.87 -5.84
C GLN A 51 6.19 -9.28 -6.32
N LYS A 52 7.14 -10.21 -6.08
CA LYS A 52 6.97 -11.60 -6.46
C LYS A 52 5.68 -12.18 -5.86
N ARG A 53 5.46 -11.96 -4.56
CA ARG A 53 4.28 -12.47 -3.86
C ARG A 53 2.99 -11.76 -4.30
N ALA A 54 3.04 -10.46 -4.58
CA ALA A 54 1.91 -9.71 -5.15
C ALA A 54 1.50 -10.22 -6.54
N CYS A 55 2.46 -10.59 -7.40
CA CYS A 55 2.13 -11.23 -8.68
C CYS A 55 1.59 -12.66 -8.49
N GLU A 56 2.15 -13.44 -7.56
CA GLU A 56 1.70 -14.82 -7.27
C GLU A 56 0.31 -14.88 -6.63
N ALA A 57 -0.12 -13.82 -5.93
CA ALA A 57 -1.43 -13.72 -5.28
C ALA A 57 -2.61 -13.90 -6.24
N LYS A 58 -2.41 -13.73 -7.55
CA LYS A 58 -3.40 -14.02 -8.57
C LYS A 58 -2.78 -14.96 -9.61
N PRO A 59 -2.99 -16.29 -9.54
CA PRO A 59 -2.33 -17.26 -10.43
C PRO A 59 -2.61 -17.07 -11.93
N ALA A 60 -3.72 -16.43 -12.30
CA ALA A 60 -4.04 -16.05 -13.68
C ALA A 60 -3.27 -14.78 -14.16
N PHE A 61 -2.48 -14.17 -13.28
CA PHE A 61 -1.79 -12.90 -13.43
C PHE A 61 -0.29 -13.15 -13.60
N ARG A 62 0.14 -13.38 -14.84
CA ARG A 62 1.52 -12.98 -15.18
C ARG A 62 1.54 -11.45 -15.10
N CYS A 63 2.59 -10.80 -14.57
CA CYS A 63 2.64 -9.37 -14.20
C CYS A 63 2.41 -8.32 -15.34
N GLY A 64 1.62 -8.65 -16.37
CA GLY A 64 1.02 -7.75 -17.35
C GLY A 64 -0.46 -8.02 -17.63
N GLY A 65 -1.22 -8.45 -16.61
CA GLY A 65 -2.68 -8.47 -16.65
C GLY A 65 -3.31 -7.21 -15.99
N LYS A 66 -4.65 -7.21 -15.85
CA LYS A 66 -5.43 -6.20 -15.11
C LYS A 66 -5.51 -6.47 -13.60
N ALA A 67 -5.02 -5.53 -12.79
CA ALA A 67 -5.10 -5.58 -11.33
C ALA A 67 -5.18 -4.18 -10.74
N ASP A 68 -5.80 -4.10 -9.57
CA ASP A 68 -5.89 -2.89 -8.77
C ASP A 68 -5.02 -3.05 -7.52
N ILE A 69 -4.13 -2.07 -7.29
CA ILE A 69 -3.24 -2.04 -6.13
C ILE A 69 -3.52 -0.75 -5.36
N MET A 70 -3.96 -0.87 -4.12
CA MET A 70 -4.13 0.25 -3.21
C MET A 70 -3.02 0.23 -2.16
N PHE A 71 -2.31 1.35 -2.04
CA PHE A 71 -1.38 1.57 -0.93
C PHE A 71 -2.09 2.32 0.19
N LEU A 72 -1.87 1.89 1.43
CA LEU A 72 -2.34 2.57 2.64
C LEU A 72 -1.14 2.90 3.51
N LEU A 73 -0.81 4.18 3.64
CA LEU A 73 0.35 4.64 4.40
C LEU A 73 -0.06 5.25 5.73
N GLU A 74 0.58 4.83 6.81
CA GLU A 74 0.45 5.49 8.11
C GLU A 74 1.22 6.82 8.08
N ILE A 75 0.58 7.89 8.55
CA ILE A 75 1.13 9.27 8.59
C ILE A 75 1.02 9.90 9.99
N SER A 76 1.01 9.07 11.04
CA SER A 76 1.00 9.51 12.43
C SER A 76 2.27 10.30 12.81
N ASP A 77 2.22 11.03 13.92
CA ASP A 77 3.34 11.83 14.41
C ASP A 77 4.56 10.96 14.79
N SER A 78 4.35 9.68 15.14
CA SER A 78 5.41 8.71 15.39
C SER A 78 6.15 8.29 14.12
N VAL A 79 5.49 8.31 12.96
CA VAL A 79 6.11 8.13 11.65
C VAL A 79 6.86 9.40 11.26
N GLY A 80 6.18 10.54 11.27
CA GLY A 80 6.76 11.84 10.92
C GLY A 80 7.03 12.04 9.41
N PRO A 81 7.30 13.29 8.99
CA PRO A 81 7.36 13.66 7.57
C PRO A 81 8.53 13.03 6.80
N GLN A 82 9.67 12.81 7.46
CA GLN A 82 10.83 12.18 6.81
C GLN A 82 10.53 10.74 6.38
N ASN A 83 9.90 9.96 7.27
CA ASN A 83 9.55 8.57 6.98
C ASN A 83 8.39 8.47 6.01
N LEU A 84 7.44 9.42 6.01
CA LEU A 84 6.44 9.53 4.96
C LEU A 84 7.11 9.71 3.58
N GLY A 85 8.12 10.56 3.47
CA GLY A 85 8.87 10.70 2.21
C GLY A 85 9.45 9.38 1.71
N LEU A 86 10.06 8.58 2.61
CA LEU A 86 10.60 7.26 2.29
C LEU A 86 9.51 6.24 1.93
N ALA A 87 8.37 6.25 2.65
CA ALA A 87 7.23 5.38 2.37
C ALA A 87 6.56 5.71 1.04
N SER A 88 6.39 7.00 0.73
CA SER A 88 5.87 7.46 -0.57
C SER A 88 6.81 7.08 -1.71
N GLN A 89 8.13 7.18 -1.54
CA GLN A 89 9.12 6.74 -2.53
C GLN A 89 9.18 5.23 -2.73
N PHE A 90 8.71 4.44 -1.77
CA PHE A 90 8.60 2.99 -1.92
C PHE A 90 7.47 2.59 -2.89
N VAL A 91 6.39 3.38 -2.99
CA VAL A 91 5.27 3.13 -3.91
C VAL A 91 5.71 3.02 -5.38
N PRO A 92 6.41 4.01 -5.99
CA PRO A 92 6.85 3.94 -7.37
C PRO A 92 7.93 2.87 -7.59
N ASP A 93 8.68 2.54 -6.53
CA ASP A 93 9.66 1.47 -6.54
C ASP A 93 9.03 0.08 -6.65
N VAL A 94 7.87 -0.12 -6.05
CA VAL A 94 7.06 -1.33 -6.23
C VAL A 94 6.33 -1.28 -7.58
N ALA A 95 5.75 -0.13 -7.92
CA ALA A 95 4.95 0.07 -9.14
C ALA A 95 5.74 -0.15 -10.44
N LYS A 96 7.05 0.13 -10.46
CA LYS A 96 7.86 0.11 -11.70
C LYS A 96 7.95 -1.24 -12.41
N ASP A 97 7.71 -2.32 -11.68
CA ASP A 97 7.75 -3.67 -12.24
C ASP A 97 6.35 -4.16 -12.69
N PHE A 98 5.35 -3.27 -12.64
CA PHE A 98 4.01 -3.46 -13.19
C PHE A 98 3.78 -2.54 -14.39
N PHE A 99 2.99 -3.01 -15.37
CA PHE A 99 2.51 -2.15 -16.44
C PHE A 99 1.37 -1.27 -15.92
N VAL A 100 1.67 -0.04 -15.51
CA VAL A 100 0.66 0.92 -15.04
C VAL A 100 -0.13 1.47 -16.23
N GLY A 101 -1.46 1.48 -16.13
CA GLY A 101 -2.32 2.07 -17.14
C GLY A 101 -3.79 1.67 -16.97
N ALA A 102 -4.68 2.38 -17.68
CA ALA A 102 -6.13 2.20 -17.56
C ALA A 102 -6.58 0.76 -17.87
N ASP A 103 -5.93 0.10 -18.83
CA ASP A 103 -6.17 -1.29 -19.23
C ASP A 103 -5.20 -2.30 -18.62
N ASN A 104 -4.38 -1.90 -17.65
CA ASN A 104 -3.40 -2.77 -17.01
C ASN A 104 -3.50 -2.64 -15.48
N VAL A 105 -2.40 -2.34 -14.80
CA VAL A 105 -2.37 -2.14 -13.36
C VAL A 105 -2.79 -0.71 -13.02
N GLN A 106 -3.80 -0.57 -12.18
CA GLN A 106 -4.21 0.72 -11.62
C GLN A 106 -3.70 0.84 -10.18
N ILE A 107 -3.15 1.99 -9.84
CA ILE A 107 -2.57 2.25 -8.53
C ILE A 107 -3.32 3.38 -7.85
N GLY A 108 -3.73 3.15 -6.61
CA GLY A 108 -4.29 4.15 -5.72
C GLY A 108 -3.45 4.30 -4.46
N LEU A 109 -3.63 5.44 -3.78
CA LEU A 109 -2.96 5.74 -2.51
C LEU A 109 -3.95 6.39 -1.55
N ALA A 110 -3.97 5.88 -0.33
CA ALA A 110 -4.62 6.49 0.82
C ALA A 110 -3.62 6.60 1.98
N THR A 111 -3.88 7.53 2.88
CA THR A 111 -3.13 7.71 4.11
C THR A 111 -4.06 7.59 5.31
N PHE A 112 -3.49 7.29 6.48
CA PHE A 112 -4.25 7.30 7.72
C PHE A 112 -3.40 7.70 8.94
N SER A 113 -4.08 8.28 9.92
CA SER A 113 -3.60 8.45 11.29
C SER A 113 -4.81 8.25 12.23
N SER A 114 -5.36 9.32 12.80
CA SER A 114 -6.64 9.31 13.51
C SER A 114 -7.82 9.10 12.55
N GLY A 115 -7.67 9.41 11.26
CA GLY A 115 -8.70 9.22 10.23
C GLY A 115 -8.13 8.73 8.91
N PHE A 116 -9.01 8.29 8.01
CA PHE A 116 -8.68 7.85 6.65
C PHE A 116 -8.75 9.02 5.66
N SER A 117 -7.77 9.11 4.75
CA SER A 117 -7.74 10.11 3.69
C SER A 117 -7.36 9.45 2.35
N GLN A 118 -8.21 9.61 1.34
CA GLN A 118 -7.87 9.21 -0.03
C GLN A 118 -6.95 10.28 -0.64
N VAL A 119 -5.76 9.89 -1.07
CA VAL A 119 -4.84 10.80 -1.79
C VAL A 119 -5.20 10.83 -3.27
N PHE A 120 -5.22 9.67 -3.91
CA PHE A 120 -5.68 9.51 -5.29
C PHE A 120 -6.29 8.13 -5.52
N THR A 121 -7.32 8.06 -6.35
CA THR A 121 -8.08 6.83 -6.61
C THR A 121 -7.40 5.94 -7.64
N LEU A 122 -7.87 4.70 -7.75
CA LEU A 122 -7.54 3.82 -8.88
C LEU A 122 -7.88 4.51 -10.21
N GLY A 123 -7.00 4.34 -11.20
CA GLY A 123 -7.18 4.90 -12.54
C GLY A 123 -6.94 6.42 -12.65
N GLN A 124 -6.67 7.13 -11.55
CA GLN A 124 -6.36 8.57 -11.60
C GLN A 124 -4.98 8.82 -12.24
N ASN A 125 -4.01 7.95 -11.96
CA ASN A 125 -2.63 8.06 -12.43
C ASN A 125 -2.26 6.88 -13.36
N ASN A 126 -2.63 7.00 -14.64
CA ASN A 126 -2.45 5.93 -15.63
C ASN A 126 -1.08 5.93 -16.33
N GLN A 127 -0.15 6.77 -15.88
CA GLN A 127 1.21 6.84 -16.39
C GLN A 127 2.19 6.93 -15.23
N ARG A 128 3.42 6.45 -15.46
CA ARG A 128 4.49 6.51 -14.47
C ARG A 128 4.75 7.95 -13.99
N LEU A 129 4.87 8.89 -14.94
CA LEU A 129 5.15 10.28 -14.61
C LEU A 129 4.03 10.92 -13.78
N SER A 130 2.76 10.66 -14.10
CA SER A 130 1.64 11.18 -13.30
C SER A 130 1.58 10.55 -11.90
N LEU A 131 1.96 9.26 -11.78
CA LEU A 131 2.04 8.60 -10.48
C LEU A 131 3.15 9.20 -9.62
N GLU A 132 4.35 9.38 -10.19
CA GLU A 132 5.49 10.00 -9.50
C GLU A 132 5.16 11.44 -9.08
N ASP A 133 4.57 12.25 -9.97
CA ASP A 133 4.13 13.61 -9.65
C ASP A 133 3.09 13.64 -8.53
N ALA A 134 2.08 12.75 -8.54
CA ALA A 134 1.09 12.68 -7.48
C ALA A 134 1.70 12.30 -6.12
N LEU A 135 2.76 11.48 -6.11
CA LEU A 135 3.46 11.07 -4.89
C LEU A 135 4.32 12.19 -4.30
N ASP A 136 4.90 13.05 -5.13
CA ASP A 136 5.69 14.21 -4.70
C ASP A 136 4.83 15.26 -3.98
N HIS A 137 3.52 15.25 -4.19
CA HIS A 137 2.56 16.18 -3.56
C HIS A 137 1.85 15.61 -2.32
N VAL A 138 2.21 14.41 -1.86
CA VAL A 138 1.65 13.83 -0.63
C VAL A 138 2.06 14.67 0.58
N THR A 139 1.08 15.23 1.28
CA THR A 139 1.31 16.13 2.42
C THR A 139 1.23 15.38 3.74
N PHE A 140 2.20 15.62 4.64
CA PHE A 140 2.15 15.15 6.01
C PHE A 140 1.17 15.99 6.83
N THR A 141 0.08 15.39 7.32
CA THR A 141 -0.86 16.05 8.23
C THR A 141 -0.68 15.65 9.69
N GLY A 142 0.03 14.56 9.96
CA GLY A 142 0.22 14.06 11.32
C GLY A 142 -1.04 13.48 11.95
N GLY A 143 -0.92 13.17 13.24
CA GLY A 143 -1.99 12.63 14.08
C GLY A 143 -1.44 11.84 15.24
N LEU A 144 -2.14 11.91 16.38
CA LEU A 144 -1.72 11.25 17.62
C LEU A 144 -2.10 9.78 17.70
N ASP A 145 -3.08 9.35 16.89
CA ASP A 145 -3.60 7.99 16.88
C ASP A 145 -3.25 7.26 15.58
N THR A 146 -3.35 5.93 15.65
CA THR A 146 -3.15 5.02 14.52
C THR A 146 -4.37 4.09 14.42
N ASN A 147 -5.40 4.52 13.69
CA ASN A 147 -6.66 3.78 13.57
C ASN A 147 -6.63 2.77 12.39
N THR A 148 -5.72 1.80 12.45
CA THR A 148 -5.47 0.82 11.36
C THR A 148 -6.72 0.06 10.93
N GLY A 149 -7.51 -0.45 11.89
CA GLY A 149 -8.71 -1.23 11.59
C GLY A 149 -9.78 -0.43 10.85
N GLU A 150 -9.99 0.83 11.25
CA GLU A 150 -10.92 1.74 10.56
C GLU A 150 -10.38 2.16 9.20
N ALA A 151 -9.08 2.42 9.08
CA ALA A 151 -8.45 2.76 7.81
C ALA A 151 -8.59 1.64 6.76
N ILE A 152 -8.35 0.38 7.14
CA ILE A 152 -8.54 -0.77 6.25
C ILE A 152 -10.00 -0.93 5.84
N LYS A 153 -10.94 -0.74 6.79
CA LYS A 153 -12.37 -0.77 6.50
C LYS A 153 -12.75 0.31 5.47
N ASN A 154 -12.33 1.56 5.70
CA ASN A 154 -12.64 2.68 4.81
C ASN A 154 -11.98 2.51 3.44
N MET A 155 -10.73 2.04 3.38
CA MET A 155 -10.06 1.71 2.11
C MET A 155 -10.86 0.69 1.30
N ARG A 156 -11.34 -0.37 1.96
CA ARG A 156 -12.17 -1.39 1.30
C ARG A 156 -13.49 -0.84 0.78
N GLU A 157 -14.15 0.02 1.56
CA GLU A 157 -15.49 0.53 1.25
C GLU A 157 -15.46 1.69 0.25
N GLN A 158 -14.38 2.49 0.21
CA GLN A 158 -14.31 3.73 -0.56
C GLN A 158 -13.35 3.65 -1.75
N SER A 159 -12.22 2.94 -1.61
CA SER A 159 -11.12 2.99 -2.59
C SER A 159 -11.17 1.89 -3.66
N PHE A 160 -11.83 0.77 -3.38
CA PHE A 160 -12.07 -0.33 -4.33
C PHE A 160 -13.44 -0.24 -5.01
N THR A 161 -13.90 0.98 -5.25
CA THR A 161 -15.09 1.25 -6.05
C THR A 161 -14.66 1.41 -7.51
N THR A 162 -15.42 0.84 -8.45
CA THR A 162 -15.19 1.10 -9.88
C THR A 162 -15.28 2.60 -10.11
N SER A 163 -14.25 3.20 -10.70
CA SER A 163 -14.31 4.58 -11.20
C SER A 163 -15.59 4.75 -12.03
N ALA A 164 -16.37 5.77 -11.69
CA ALA A 164 -17.58 6.13 -12.42
C ALA A 164 -17.28 6.49 -13.89
#